data_AF-A0A5C4ND74-F1
#
_entry.id   AF-A0A5C4ND74-F1
#
_cell.length_a   1.000
_cell.length_b   1.000
_cell.length_c   1.000
_cell.angle_alpha   90.00
_cell.angle_beta   90.00
_cell.angle_gamma   90.00
#
_symmetry.space_group_name_H-M   'P 1'
#
loop_
_entity.id
_entity.type
_entity.pdbx_description
1 polymer ?
#
loop_
_entity_poly.entity_id
_entity_poly.type
_entity_poly.pdbx_seq_one_letter_code
_entity_poly.pdbx_strand_id
1 'polypeptide(L)' 'MAKQARPLPVMESITVEQICPICGEANWLSLKDVEGSDQYKCQQCHAAVQLVPEDASDLRDRIARKFADIIRLG' A
#
# COMPACT_ATOMS: atom_id res chain seq x y z
N MET A 1 18.45 -6.32 30.64
CA MET A 1 17.57 -6.86 29.58
C MET A 1 17.20 -5.70 28.66
N ALA A 2 17.88 -5.58 27.52
CA ALA A 2 17.56 -4.53 26.56
C ALA A 2 16.18 -4.83 25.98
N LYS A 3 15.20 -3.96 26.23
CA LYS A 3 13.91 -3.99 25.52
C LYS A 3 14.26 -3.81 24.04
N GLN A 4 14.15 -4.89 23.29
CA GLN A 4 14.32 -4.89 21.85
C GLN A 4 13.20 -3.98 21.31
N ALA A 5 13.55 -2.72 21.01
CA ALA A 5 12.63 -1.82 20.34
C ALA A 5 12.25 -2.51 19.02
N ARG A 6 11.00 -2.97 18.90
CA ARG A 6 10.52 -3.48 17.63
C ARG A 6 10.77 -2.36 16.61
N PRO A 7 11.48 -2.62 15.50
CA PRO A 7 11.65 -1.59 14.49
C PRO A 7 10.26 -1.12 14.09
N LEU A 8 10.02 0.18 14.22
CA LEU A 8 8.78 0.78 13.73
C LEU A 8 8.66 0.37 12.26
N PRO A 9 7.50 -0.13 11.82
CA PRO A 9 7.30 -0.46 10.42
C PRO A 9 7.57 0.81 9.62
N VAL A 10 8.36 0.70 8.56
CA VAL A 10 8.60 1.83 7.66
C VAL A 10 7.30 2.05 6.89
N MET A 11 6.88 3.30 6.70
CA MET A 11 5.64 3.64 6.00
C MET A 11 5.58 3.01 4.60
N GLU A 12 6.74 2.92 3.95
CA GLU A 12 6.94 2.27 2.65
C GLU A 12 6.66 0.76 2.64
N SER A 13 6.67 0.11 3.80
CA SER A 13 6.37 -1.32 3.98
C SER A 13 4.88 -1.59 4.19
N ILE A 14 4.08 -0.54 4.42
CA ILE A 14 2.66 -0.70 4.68
C ILE A 14 1.95 -0.93 3.36
N THR A 15 1.40 -2.13 3.22
CA THR A 15 0.56 -2.50 2.09
C THR A 15 -0.92 -2.40 2.45
N VAL A 16 -1.72 -1.96 1.49
CA VAL A 16 -3.18 -2.01 1.53
C VAL A 16 -3.70 -2.86 0.38
N GLU A 17 -4.87 -3.45 0.58
CA GLU A 17 -5.54 -4.24 -0.45
C GLU A 17 -6.20 -3.33 -1.48
N GLN A 18 -5.96 -3.56 -2.76
CA GLN A 18 -6.63 -2.90 -3.88
C GLN A 18 -7.13 -3.94 -4.85
N ILE A 19 -8.41 -3.87 -5.22
CA ILE A 19 -8.97 -4.79 -6.21
C ILE A 19 -8.47 -4.41 -7.61
N CYS A 20 -7.95 -5.38 -8.34
CA CYS A 20 -7.53 -5.19 -9.72
C CYS A 20 -8.77 -5.01 -10.62
N PRO A 21 -8.91 -3.89 -11.35
CA PRO A 21 -10.06 -3.69 -12.24
C PRO A 21 -10.06 -4.61 -13.47
N ILE A 22 -8.94 -5.28 -13.76
CA ILE A 22 -8.80 -6.16 -14.93
C ILE A 22 -9.24 -7.60 -14.61
N CYS A 23 -8.75 -8.17 -13.50
CA CYS A 23 -9.04 -9.56 -13.13
C CYS A 23 -9.96 -9.73 -11.91
N GLY A 24 -10.30 -8.64 -11.20
CA GLY A 24 -11.14 -8.69 -10.00
C GLY A 24 -10.44 -9.20 -8.74
N GLU A 25 -9.16 -9.57 -8.82
CA GLU A 25 -8.43 -10.12 -7.68
C GLU A 25 -7.83 -9.03 -6.79
N ALA A 26 -7.68 -9.35 -5.49
CA ALA A 26 -7.00 -8.50 -4.53
C ALA A 26 -5.50 -8.39 -4.84
N ASN A 27 -5.00 -7.16 -4.86
CA ASN A 27 -3.60 -6.82 -5.07
C ASN A 27 -3.08 -5.98 -3.89
N TRP A 28 -1.93 -6.34 -3.35
CA TRP A 28 -1.34 -5.63 -2.20
C TRP A 28 -0.41 -4.54 -2.71
N LEU A 29 -0.79 -3.28 -2.45
CA LEU A 29 -0.07 -2.10 -2.91
C LEU A 29 0.52 -1.33 -1.73
N SER A 30 1.76 -0.90 -1.87
CA SER A 30 2.45 -0.01 -0.95
C SER A 30 2.55 1.41 -1.52
N LEU A 31 3.02 2.35 -0.70
CA LEU A 31 3.32 3.71 -1.18
C LEU A 31 4.34 3.70 -2.32
N LYS A 32 5.34 2.82 -2.27
CA LYS A 32 6.36 2.69 -3.32
C LYS A 32 5.79 2.30 -4.68
N ASP A 33 4.71 1.52 -4.69
CA ASP A 33 4.07 1.08 -5.93
C ASP A 33 3.30 2.23 -6.62
N VAL A 34 2.94 3.27 -5.86
CA VAL A 34 2.15 4.42 -6.37
C VAL A 34 2.93 5.73 -6.40
N GLU A 35 4.08 5.81 -5.73
CA GLU A 35 4.93 7.00 -5.67
C GLU A 35 5.82 7.04 -6.92
N GLY A 36 5.32 7.70 -7.98
CA GLY A 36 6.12 8.10 -9.13
C GLY A 36 5.76 7.47 -10.48
N SER A 37 4.84 6.49 -10.52
CA SER A 37 4.46 5.85 -11.80
C SER A 37 2.96 5.93 -12.12
N ASP A 38 2.09 6.34 -11.18
CA ASP A 38 0.62 6.34 -11.32
C ASP A 38 0.07 5.05 -11.97
N GLN A 39 0.80 3.94 -11.80
CA GLN A 39 0.48 2.64 -12.35
C GLN A 39 1.08 1.58 -11.44
N TYR A 40 0.38 0.46 -11.32
CA TYR A 40 0.90 -0.72 -10.64
C TYR A 40 0.73 -1.94 -11.54
N LYS A 41 1.57 -2.95 -11.30
CA LYS A 41 1.40 -4.26 -11.94
C LYS A 41 0.62 -5.17 -11.00
N CYS A 42 -0.51 -5.69 -11.45
CA CYS A 42 -1.25 -6.68 -10.67
C CYS A 42 -0.42 -7.97 -10.55
N GLN A 43 -0.27 -8.50 -9.33
CA GLN A 43 0.49 -9.72 -9.09
C GLN A 43 -0.22 -10.98 -9.61
N GLN A 44 -1.53 -10.93 -9.85
CA GLN A 44 -2.31 -12.08 -10.33
C GLN A 44 -2.35 -12.15 -11.86
N CYS A 45 -2.86 -11.11 -12.51
CA CYS A 45 -3.00 -11.10 -13.97
C CYS A 45 -1.81 -10.49 -14.70
N HIS A 46 -0.81 -9.96 -13.97
CA HIS A 46 0.36 -9.28 -14.52
C HIS A 46 0.05 -8.06 -15.42
N ALA A 47 -1.21 -7.61 -15.44
CA ALA A 47 -1.62 -6.42 -16.18
C ALA A 47 -1.03 -5.16 -15.51
N ALA A 48 -0.59 -4.22 -16.34
CA ALA A 48 -0.29 -2.87 -15.90
C ALA A 48 -1.62 -2.12 -15.77
N VAL A 49 -1.93 -1.69 -14.54
CA VAL A 49 -3.13 -0.94 -14.21
C VAL A 49 -2.72 0.50 -13.94
N GLN A 50 -3.26 1.44 -14.71
CA GLN A 50 -3.12 2.86 -14.43
C GLN A 50 -4.02 3.22 -13.24
N LEU A 51 -3.46 3.86 -12.22
CA LEU A 51 -4.22 4.46 -11.14
C LEU A 51 -4.63 5.85 -11.57
N VAL A 52 -5.94 6.13 -11.55
CA VAL A 52 -6.39 7.52 -11.67
C VAL A 52 -5.97 8.30 -10.43
N PRO A 53 -5.75 9.63 -10.53
CA PRO A 53 -5.28 10.44 -9.40
C PRO A 53 -6.14 10.32 -8.14
N GLU A 54 -7.46 10.11 -8.31
CA GLU A 54 -8.40 9.89 -7.22
C GLU A 54 -8.12 8.57 -6.48
N ASP A 55 -7.95 7.46 -7.21
CA ASP A 55 -7.61 6.15 -6.63
C ASP A 55 -6.23 6.16 -5.98
N ALA A 56 -5.25 6.84 -6.59
CA ALA A 56 -3.93 6.99 -6.00
C ALA A 56 -3.98 7.77 -4.68
N SER A 57 -4.81 8.81 -4.60
CA SER A 57 -5.01 9.60 -3.39
C SER A 57 -5.70 8.79 -2.29
N ASP A 58 -6.78 8.07 -2.62
CA ASP A 58 -7.45 7.17 -1.67
C ASP A 58 -6.50 6.09 -1.14
N LEU A 59 -5.70 5.48 -2.02
CA LEU A 59 -4.74 4.46 -1.63
C LEU A 59 -3.70 5.02 -0.65
N ARG A 60 -3.17 6.22 -0.91
CA ARG A 60 -2.25 6.93 0.00
C ARG A 60 -2.90 7.21 1.35
N ASP A 61 -4.13 7.69 1.38
CA ASP A 61 -4.87 7.93 2.63
C ASP A 61 -5.14 6.64 3.40
N ARG A 62 -5.45 5.54 2.72
CA ARG A 62 -5.62 4.22 3.35
C ARG A 62 -4.31 3.70 3.95
N ILE A 63 -3.19 3.87 3.25
CA ILE A 63 -1.86 3.50 3.75
C ILE A 63 -1.50 4.36 4.97
N ALA A 64 -1.69 5.67 4.89
CA ALA A 64 -1.42 6.60 5.98
C ALA A 64 -2.25 6.27 7.23
N ARG A 65 -3.55 5.96 7.06
CA ARG A 65 -4.44 5.51 8.14
C ARG A 65 -3.95 4.21 8.77
N LYS A 66 -3.59 3.20 7.96
CA LYS A 66 -3.08 1.92 8.45
C LYS A 66 -1.75 2.08 9.20
N PHE A 67 -0.86 2.93 8.70
CA PHE A 67 0.39 3.28 9.38
C PHE A 67 0.15 3.96 10.72
N ALA A 68 -0.73 4.95 10.78
CA ALA A 68 -1.08 5.65 12.01
C ALA A 68 -1.70 4.71 13.06
N ASP A 69 -2.52 3.75 12.63
CA ASP A 69 -3.10 2.72 13.50
C ASP A 69 -2.01 1.83 14.11
N ILE A 70 -1.04 1.39 13.31
CA ILE A 70 0.07 0.56 13.79
C ILE A 70 0.95 1.31 14.81
N ILE A 71 1.24 2.59 14.58
CA ILE A 71 2.02 3.39 15.54
C ILE A 71 1.23 3.58 16.84
N ARG A 72 -0.08 3.80 16.77
CA ARG A 72 -0.92 4.04 17.96
C ARG A 72 -1.01 2.80 18.87
N LEU A 73 -0.86 1.60 18.30
CA LEU A 73 -0.89 0.32 19.03
C LEU A 73 0.49 -0.15 19.52
N GLY A 74 1.56 0.55 19.14
CA GLY A 74 2.97 0.18 19.40
C GLY A 74 3.57 0.73 20.69
#